data_AF-A0AAD7XRR0-F1
#
_entry.id   AF-A0AAD7XRR0-F1
#
_cell.length_a   1.000
_cell.length_b   1.000
_cell.length_c   1.000
_cell.angle_alpha   90.00
_cell.angle_beta   90.00
_cell.angle_gamma   90.00
#
_symmetry.space_group_name_H-M   'P 1'
#
loop_
_entity.id
_entity.type
_entity.pdbx_description
1 polymer ?
#
loop_
_entity_poly.entity_id
_entity_poly.type
_entity_poly.pdbx_seq_one_letter_code
_entity_poly.pdbx_strand_id
1 'polypeptide(L)'
;MVDIEETHEAACRSGLSHYLEGDRVVFTRVGLLARGKCCGAGCRHCPYESVPAADPSFLVDTCVSPATVLFFSGGKDSFLALRKLQRQGRNVILLTTFDGNSRTIAHQEVDVEKVVRQATALGVGLVGVPLQRADGEGYVSRIRRGLECVRRRGVDVMALAFGDLHLADIKAWRDKDLAVLGLPLEYPIFHDTPGR
;
A
#
# COMPACT_ATOMS: atom_id res chain seq x y z
N MET A 1 37.67 4.20 -4.63
CA MET A 1 36.29 4.46 -4.19
C MET A 1 35.75 3.11 -3.72
N VAL A 2 35.36 2.99 -2.45
CA VAL A 2 34.86 1.71 -1.92
C VAL A 2 33.50 1.43 -2.56
N ASP A 3 33.34 0.25 -3.17
CA ASP A 3 32.04 -0.17 -3.68
C ASP A 3 31.12 -0.49 -2.49
N ILE A 4 30.13 0.37 -2.30
CA ILE A 4 29.14 0.28 -1.24
C ILE A 4 28.36 -1.02 -1.34
N GLU A 5 28.03 -1.46 -2.56
CA GLU A 5 27.22 -2.65 -2.80
C GLU A 5 28.03 -3.92 -2.51
N GLU A 6 29.29 -3.95 -2.95
CA GLU A 6 30.18 -5.08 -2.66
C GLU A 6 30.45 -5.22 -1.15
N THR A 7 30.67 -4.09 -0.47
CA THR A 7 30.88 -4.05 0.99
C THR A 7 29.64 -4.52 1.74
N HIS A 8 28.46 -4.06 1.31
CA HIS A 8 27.19 -4.49 1.86
C HIS A 8 26.97 -6.00 1.70
N GLU A 9 27.18 -6.51 0.48
CA GLU A 9 27.02 -7.93 0.17
C GLU A 9 27.99 -8.81 0.95
N ALA A 10 29.24 -8.38 1.10
CA ALA A 10 30.23 -9.09 1.92
C ALA A 10 29.83 -9.16 3.40
N ALA A 11 29.32 -8.05 3.96
CA ALA A 11 28.82 -7.99 5.33
C ALA A 11 27.59 -8.90 5.52
N CYS A 12 26.68 -8.94 4.54
CA CYS A 12 25.51 -9.81 4.56
C CYS A 12 25.87 -11.29 4.46
N ARG A 13 26.80 -11.68 3.56
CA ARG A 13 27.31 -13.05 3.47
C ARG A 13 27.97 -13.52 4.77
N SER A 14 28.60 -12.59 5.48
CA SER A 14 29.24 -12.85 6.78
C SER A 14 28.25 -12.82 7.95
N GLY A 15 26.96 -12.58 7.71
CA GLY A 15 25.93 -12.53 8.75
C GLY A 15 26.03 -11.32 9.69
N LEU A 16 26.81 -10.30 9.34
CA LEU A 16 26.96 -9.11 10.17
C LEU A 16 25.68 -8.27 10.14
N SER A 17 25.33 -7.65 11.27
CA SER A 17 24.17 -6.77 11.38
C SER A 17 24.42 -5.34 10.85
N HIS A 18 25.69 -4.95 10.73
CA HIS A 18 26.13 -3.64 10.24
C HIS A 18 27.58 -3.70 9.74
N TYR A 19 28.00 -2.67 9.01
CA TYR A 19 29.39 -2.39 8.66
C TYR A 19 29.70 -0.90 8.85
N LEU A 20 30.98 -0.54 8.86
CA LEU A 20 31.43 0.85 8.99
C LEU A 20 31.71 1.45 7.61
N GLU A 21 31.15 2.63 7.35
CA GLU A 21 31.42 3.46 6.18
C GLU A 21 32.00 4.80 6.68
N GLY A 22 33.32 4.87 6.82
CA GLY A 22 33.97 6.01 7.49
C GLY A 22 33.60 6.06 8.98
N ASP A 23 33.00 7.17 9.40
CA ASP A 23 32.49 7.40 10.76
C ASP A 23 31.04 6.91 10.97
N ARG A 24 30.41 6.36 9.92
CA ARG A 24 29.00 5.94 9.95
C ARG A 24 28.87 4.43 10.19
N VAL A 25 27.85 4.07 10.98
CA VAL A 25 27.37 2.70 11.11
C VAL A 25 26.25 2.49 10.09
N VAL A 26 26.46 1.57 9.14
CA VAL A 26 25.47 1.22 8.12
C VAL A 26 24.91 -0.16 8.42
N PHE A 27 23.60 -0.24 8.70
CA PHE A 27 22.93 -1.52 8.94
C PHE A 27 22.82 -2.34 7.64
N THR A 28 23.11 -3.64 7.75
CA THR A 28 22.97 -4.59 6.65
C THR A 28 21.52 -5.04 6.51
N ARG A 29 21.19 -5.69 5.39
CA ARG A 29 19.87 -6.28 5.20
C ARG A 29 19.60 -7.37 6.24
N VAL A 30 20.64 -8.12 6.65
CA VAL A 30 20.55 -9.14 7.70
C VAL A 30 20.22 -8.51 9.06
N GLY A 31 20.93 -7.44 9.44
CA GLY A 31 20.69 -6.74 10.70
C GLY A 31 19.33 -6.05 10.75
N LEU A 32 18.85 -5.58 9.60
CA LEU A 32 17.51 -5.00 9.48
C LEU A 32 16.43 -6.08 9.55
N LEU A 33 16.60 -7.25 8.89
CA LEU A 33 15.66 -8.38 8.94
C LEU A 33 15.44 -8.88 10.37
N ALA A 34 16.49 -8.89 11.19
CA ALA A 34 16.42 -9.32 12.59
C ALA A 34 15.48 -8.45 13.45
N ARG A 35 15.15 -7.23 13.01
CA ARG A 35 14.24 -6.33 13.73
C ARG A 35 12.77 -6.68 13.56
N GLY A 36 12.45 -7.51 12.57
CA GLY A 36 11.08 -7.88 12.19
C GLY A 36 10.22 -6.75 11.57
N LYS A 37 10.71 -5.50 11.48
CA LYS A 37 9.95 -4.37 10.92
C LYS A 37 10.82 -3.23 10.35
N CYS A 38 10.29 -2.50 9.36
CA CYS A 38 10.87 -1.27 8.83
C CYS A 38 10.58 -0.06 9.74
N CYS A 39 11.59 0.77 10.03
CA CYS A 39 11.45 1.98 10.83
C CYS A 39 11.08 3.25 10.01
N GLY A 40 11.07 3.17 8.68
CA GLY A 40 10.75 4.30 7.80
C GLY A 40 11.88 5.31 7.57
N ALA A 41 13.09 5.07 8.10
CA ALA A 41 14.21 6.00 7.99
C ALA A 41 14.90 6.06 6.60
N GLY A 42 14.35 5.38 5.58
CA GLY A 42 14.90 5.41 4.22
C GLY A 42 16.29 4.74 4.09
N CYS A 43 16.52 3.63 4.80
CA CYS A 43 17.82 2.95 4.79
C CYS A 43 18.17 2.42 3.40
N ARG A 44 19.43 2.63 2.97
CA ARG A 44 19.96 2.25 1.65
C ARG A 44 19.78 0.77 1.28
N HIS A 45 19.81 -0.13 2.27
CA HIS A 45 19.73 -1.59 2.05
C HIS A 45 18.65 -2.25 2.90
N CYS A 46 17.48 -1.62 3.01
CA CYS A 46 16.39 -2.20 3.77
C CYS A 46 15.87 -3.48 3.09
N PRO A 47 15.81 -4.60 3.81
CA PRO A 47 15.31 -5.88 3.30
C PRO A 47 13.79 -5.95 3.25
N TYR A 48 13.12 -5.19 4.12
CA TYR A 48 11.72 -4.89 3.97
C TYR A 48 11.67 -3.96 2.78
N GLU A 49 11.11 -4.43 1.66
CA GLU A 49 11.01 -3.68 0.40
C GLU A 49 10.91 -2.19 0.71
N SER A 50 12.05 -1.51 0.68
CA SER A 50 12.15 -0.10 1.01
C SER A 50 11.66 0.61 -0.21
N VAL A 51 10.36 0.60 -0.37
CA VAL A 51 9.78 1.59 -1.23
C VAL A 51 9.95 2.88 -0.46
N PRO A 52 10.60 3.91 -1.07
CA PRO A 52 10.79 5.20 -0.43
C PRO A 52 9.52 5.59 0.31
N ALA A 53 9.62 6.22 1.46
CA ALA A 53 8.44 6.80 2.14
C ALA A 53 7.62 7.73 1.21
N ALA A 54 8.17 8.06 0.04
CA ALA A 54 7.55 8.78 -1.05
C ALA A 54 6.78 7.94 -2.07
N ASP A 55 6.94 6.62 -2.24
CA ASP A 55 6.41 5.90 -3.43
C ASP A 55 5.43 4.76 -3.11
N PRO A 56 4.44 4.48 -3.98
CA PRO A 56 3.52 3.35 -3.81
C PRO A 56 4.15 1.97 -3.99
N SER A 57 3.69 0.99 -3.20
CA SER A 57 4.23 -0.38 -3.18
C SER A 57 3.29 -1.45 -2.67
N PHE A 58 3.58 -2.70 -2.96
CA PHE A 58 2.91 -3.82 -2.31
C PHE A 58 3.43 -3.97 -0.87
N LEU A 59 2.50 -3.89 0.08
CA LEU A 59 2.73 -4.19 1.50
C LEU A 59 2.36 -5.65 1.84
N VAL A 60 1.53 -6.28 1.00
CA VAL A 60 1.26 -7.73 0.99
C VAL A 60 1.32 -8.19 -0.46
N ASP A 61 2.32 -8.99 -0.79
CA ASP A 61 2.65 -9.35 -2.18
C ASP A 61 1.85 -10.58 -2.66
N THR A 62 0.53 -10.41 -2.75
CA THR A 62 -0.37 -11.38 -3.40
C THR A 62 -1.00 -10.71 -4.61
N CYS A 63 -0.68 -11.19 -5.81
CA CYS A 63 -1.23 -10.65 -7.05
C CYS A 63 -2.28 -11.59 -7.65
N VAL A 64 -3.38 -11.01 -8.14
CA VAL A 64 -4.44 -11.69 -8.90
C VAL A 64 -4.76 -10.86 -10.13
N SER A 65 -5.14 -11.50 -11.24
CA SER A 65 -5.47 -10.83 -12.50
C SER A 65 -6.60 -11.57 -13.22
N PRO A 66 -7.56 -10.87 -13.86
CA PRO A 66 -7.81 -9.43 -13.72
C PRO A 66 -8.26 -9.08 -12.29
N ALA A 67 -8.22 -7.82 -11.88
CA ALA A 67 -8.58 -7.41 -10.51
C ALA A 67 -9.37 -6.09 -10.43
N THR A 68 -10.28 -6.02 -9.47
CA THR A 68 -10.81 -4.75 -8.95
C THR A 68 -9.90 -4.25 -7.84
N VAL A 69 -9.50 -2.97 -7.88
CA VAL A 69 -8.73 -2.35 -6.80
C VAL A 69 -9.68 -1.73 -5.79
N LEU A 70 -9.73 -2.25 -4.57
CA LEU A 70 -10.60 -1.78 -3.50
C LEU A 70 -9.85 -0.83 -2.56
N PHE A 71 -10.39 0.37 -2.37
CA PHE A 71 -9.90 1.30 -1.35
C PHE A 71 -10.26 0.79 0.04
N PHE A 72 -9.23 0.49 0.84
CA PHE A 72 -9.34 -0.23 2.09
C PHE A 72 -8.71 0.55 3.24
N SER A 73 -9.55 0.97 4.20
CA SER A 73 -9.13 1.72 5.39
C SER A 73 -8.89 0.81 6.60
N GLY A 74 -9.27 -0.46 6.51
CA GLY A 74 -9.33 -1.38 7.66
C GLY A 74 -10.60 -1.27 8.50
N GLY A 75 -11.50 -0.35 8.15
CA GLY A 75 -12.80 -0.18 8.78
C GLY A 75 -13.87 -1.15 8.25
N LYS A 76 -14.98 -1.25 8.99
CA LYS A 76 -16.08 -2.19 8.73
C LYS A 76 -16.63 -2.09 7.31
N ASP A 77 -16.78 -0.88 6.76
CA ASP A 77 -17.46 -0.68 5.48
C ASP A 77 -16.58 -1.15 4.31
N SER A 78 -15.27 -0.84 4.37
CA SER A 78 -14.30 -1.39 3.40
C SER A 78 -14.19 -2.91 3.49
N PHE A 79 -14.34 -3.49 4.69
CA PHE A 79 -14.40 -4.94 4.88
C PHE A 79 -15.68 -5.56 4.30
N LEU A 80 -16.83 -4.95 4.50
CA LEU A 80 -18.10 -5.40 3.89
C LEU A 80 -18.05 -5.33 2.37
N ALA A 81 -17.47 -4.27 1.80
CA ALA A 81 -17.25 -4.15 0.37
C ALA A 81 -16.34 -5.26 -0.17
N LEU A 82 -15.24 -5.57 0.53
CA LEU A 82 -14.36 -6.70 0.19
C LEU A 82 -15.13 -8.01 0.17
N ARG A 83 -15.90 -8.30 1.23
CA ARG A 83 -16.69 -9.54 1.33
C ARG A 83 -17.74 -9.65 0.24
N LYS A 84 -18.38 -8.53 -0.14
CA LYS A 84 -19.37 -8.51 -1.23
C LYS A 84 -18.73 -8.83 -2.58
N LEU A 85 -17.60 -8.19 -2.90
CA LEU A 85 -16.85 -8.46 -4.13
C LEU A 85 -16.38 -9.92 -4.19
N GLN A 86 -15.82 -10.44 -3.10
CA GLN A 86 -15.39 -11.85 -3.01
C GLN A 86 -16.54 -12.83 -3.23
N ARG A 87 -17.73 -12.56 -2.66
CA ARG A 87 -18.93 -13.40 -2.86
C ARG A 87 -19.43 -13.40 -4.30
N GLN A 88 -19.13 -12.34 -5.07
CA GLN A 88 -19.41 -12.26 -6.50
C GLN A 88 -18.32 -12.93 -7.35
N GLY A 89 -17.33 -13.59 -6.73
CA GLY A 89 -16.22 -14.24 -7.43
C GLY A 89 -15.20 -13.24 -8.00
N ARG A 90 -15.20 -11.99 -7.53
CA ARG A 90 -14.28 -10.96 -8.03
C ARG A 90 -12.92 -11.14 -7.36
N ASN A 91 -11.87 -11.11 -8.18
CA ASN A 91 -10.50 -10.91 -7.75
C ASN A 91 -10.31 -9.48 -7.25
N VAL A 92 -9.70 -9.33 -6.09
CA VAL A 92 -9.52 -8.02 -5.43
C VAL A 92 -8.07 -7.82 -5.03
N ILE A 93 -7.56 -6.61 -5.26
CA ILE A 93 -6.35 -6.09 -4.64
C ILE A 93 -6.76 -4.89 -3.79
N LEU A 94 -6.26 -4.81 -2.57
CA LEU A 94 -6.52 -3.69 -1.67
C LEU A 94 -5.56 -2.54 -1.98
N LEU A 95 -6.04 -1.32 -1.84
CA LEU A 95 -5.23 -0.10 -1.86
C LEU A 95 -5.52 0.70 -0.59
N THR A 96 -4.48 1.05 0.17
CA THR A 96 -4.60 1.90 1.34
C THR A 96 -3.73 3.14 1.21
N THR A 97 -4.27 4.30 1.59
CA THR A 97 -3.50 5.55 1.65
C THR A 97 -3.13 5.87 3.09
N PHE A 98 -1.89 6.29 3.33
CA PHE A 98 -1.40 6.64 4.66
C PHE A 98 -0.47 7.86 4.60
N ASP A 99 -0.33 8.59 5.69
CA ASP A 99 0.62 9.70 5.79
C ASP A 99 2.05 9.17 5.73
N GLY A 100 2.85 9.66 4.78
CA GLY A 100 4.19 9.11 4.50
C GLY A 100 5.18 9.29 5.66
N ASN A 101 4.95 10.25 6.56
CA ASN A 101 5.84 10.56 7.67
C ASN A 101 5.51 9.74 8.92
N SER A 102 4.22 9.70 9.28
CA SER A 102 3.72 9.04 10.48
C SER A 102 3.25 7.59 10.24
N ARG A 103 3.09 7.19 8.98
CA ARG A 103 2.51 5.89 8.56
C ARG A 103 1.10 5.62 9.09
N THR A 104 0.41 6.68 9.49
CA THR A 104 -0.98 6.60 9.96
C THR A 104 -1.94 6.77 8.80
N ILE A 105 -3.04 6.02 8.81
CA ILE A 105 -4.11 6.18 7.82
C ILE A 105 -4.84 7.49 8.13
N ALA A 106 -5.00 8.32 7.09
CA ALA A 106 -5.66 9.61 7.23
C ALA A 106 -7.02 9.46 7.94
N HIS A 107 -7.24 10.29 8.94
CA HIS A 107 -8.50 10.46 9.71
C HIS A 107 -8.84 9.46 10.84
N GLN A 108 -8.08 8.37 11.10
CA GLN A 108 -8.48 7.41 12.17
C GLN A 108 -7.39 6.93 13.16
N GLU A 109 -6.20 7.55 13.21
CA GLU A 109 -5.11 7.12 14.12
C GLU A 109 -4.76 5.61 14.01
N VAL A 110 -5.11 4.98 12.88
CA VAL A 110 -4.86 3.56 12.61
C VAL A 110 -3.52 3.45 11.89
N ASP A 111 -2.57 2.76 12.52
CA ASP A 111 -1.30 2.41 11.89
C ASP A 111 -1.54 1.50 10.68
N VAL A 112 -0.88 1.80 9.55
CA VAL A 112 -0.89 0.97 8.34
C VAL A 112 -0.56 -0.49 8.65
N GLU A 113 0.22 -0.77 9.69
CA GLU A 113 0.54 -2.14 10.14
C GLU A 113 -0.72 -2.96 10.47
N LYS A 114 -1.77 -2.34 11.03
CA LYS A 114 -3.03 -3.05 11.31
C LYS A 114 -3.71 -3.50 10.01
N VAL A 115 -3.67 -2.66 8.98
CA VAL A 115 -4.23 -2.99 7.66
C VAL A 115 -3.40 -4.06 6.95
N VAL A 116 -2.07 -4.01 7.08
CA VAL A 116 -1.19 -5.09 6.59
C VAL A 116 -1.57 -6.42 7.25
N ARG A 117 -1.70 -6.46 8.58
CA ARG A 117 -2.10 -7.68 9.30
C ARG A 117 -3.46 -8.21 8.84
N GLN A 118 -4.44 -7.33 8.62
CA GLN A 118 -5.75 -7.70 8.08
C GLN A 118 -5.63 -8.31 6.68
N ALA A 119 -4.91 -7.64 5.76
CA ALA A 119 -4.72 -8.11 4.40
C ALA A 119 -4.02 -9.47 4.33
N THR A 120 -2.95 -9.65 5.13
CA THR A 120 -2.24 -10.93 5.26
C THR A 120 -3.16 -12.03 5.78
N ALA A 121 -3.94 -11.77 6.83
CA ALA A 121 -4.87 -12.76 7.39
C ALA A 121 -5.98 -13.15 6.40
N LEU A 122 -6.33 -12.25 5.48
CA LEU A 122 -7.31 -12.50 4.43
C LEU A 122 -6.70 -13.12 3.17
N GLY A 123 -5.36 -13.19 3.07
CA GLY A 123 -4.65 -13.65 1.87
C GLY A 123 -4.86 -12.74 0.65
N VAL A 124 -5.12 -11.45 0.86
CA VAL A 124 -5.41 -10.49 -0.22
C VAL A 124 -4.23 -9.54 -0.40
N GLY A 125 -3.86 -9.25 -1.65
CA GLY A 125 -2.82 -8.29 -1.96
C GLY A 125 -3.14 -6.90 -1.43
N LEU A 126 -2.13 -6.17 -0.97
CA LEU A 126 -2.29 -4.81 -0.45
C LEU A 126 -1.23 -3.90 -1.04
N VAL A 127 -1.67 -2.80 -1.64
CA VAL A 127 -0.83 -1.71 -2.11
C VAL A 127 -0.95 -0.54 -1.15
N GLY A 128 0.18 -0.11 -0.61
CA GLY A 128 0.32 1.10 0.18
C GLY A 128 0.64 2.30 -0.70
N VAL A 129 -0.10 3.38 -0.53
CA VAL A 129 0.11 4.67 -1.21
C VAL A 129 0.41 5.73 -0.15
N PRO A 130 1.68 6.13 0.04
CA PRO A 130 2.00 7.23 0.93
C PRO A 130 1.48 8.55 0.36
N LEU A 131 0.85 9.36 1.21
CA LEU A 131 0.46 10.74 0.94
C LEU A 131 1.41 11.63 1.72
N GLN A 132 2.06 12.57 1.03
CA GLN A 132 2.86 13.62 1.66
C GLN A 132 2.22 14.96 1.29
N ARG A 133 2.08 15.87 2.25
CA ARG A 133 1.51 17.20 1.97
C ARG A 133 2.54 18.18 1.38
N ALA A 134 3.83 17.85 1.51
CA ALA A 134 4.94 18.75 1.23
C ALA A 134 5.48 18.67 -0.21
N ASP A 135 5.07 17.67 -0.98
CA ASP A 135 5.55 17.41 -2.35
C ASP A 135 4.77 18.17 -3.44
N GLY A 136 3.67 18.83 -3.07
CA GLY A 136 2.76 19.48 -4.02
C GLY A 136 2.02 18.49 -4.93
N GLU A 137 2.16 17.18 -4.73
CA GLU A 137 1.56 16.14 -5.56
C GLU A 137 0.12 15.87 -5.08
N GLY A 138 -0.84 16.06 -5.99
CA GLY A 138 -2.26 15.87 -5.67
C GLY A 138 -2.63 14.40 -5.42
N TYR A 139 -3.66 14.17 -4.60
CA TYR A 139 -4.20 12.84 -4.25
C TYR A 139 -4.39 11.92 -5.48
N VAL A 140 -5.01 12.44 -6.55
CA VAL A 140 -5.26 11.67 -7.78
C VAL A 140 -3.96 11.19 -8.44
N SER A 141 -2.89 12.00 -8.40
CA SER A 141 -1.58 11.62 -8.92
C SER A 141 -0.96 10.49 -8.10
N ARG A 142 -1.06 10.57 -6.77
CA ARG A 142 -0.62 9.51 -5.86
C ARG A 142 -1.36 8.18 -6.11
N ILE A 143 -2.68 8.25 -6.29
CA ILE A 143 -3.48 7.07 -6.65
C ILE A 143 -3.05 6.50 -8.02
N ARG A 144 -2.83 7.35 -9.03
CA ARG A 144 -2.35 6.90 -10.35
C ARG A 144 -1.05 6.10 -10.23
N ARG A 145 -0.08 6.59 -9.45
CA ARG A 145 1.18 5.88 -9.18
C ARG A 145 0.96 4.56 -8.44
N GLY A 146 -0.02 4.48 -7.55
CA GLY A 146 -0.45 3.24 -6.91
C GLY A 146 -0.97 2.21 -7.91
N LEU A 147 -1.80 2.65 -8.86
CA LEU A 147 -2.31 1.78 -9.93
C LEU A 147 -1.21 1.35 -10.89
N GLU A 148 -0.23 2.21 -11.19
CA GLU A 148 0.95 1.85 -11.96
C GLU A 148 1.82 0.80 -11.24
N CYS A 149 1.90 0.84 -9.90
CA CYS A 149 2.54 -0.21 -9.12
C CYS A 149 1.85 -1.57 -9.33
N VAL A 150 0.51 -1.60 -9.31
CA VAL A 150 -0.28 -2.82 -9.58
C VAL A 150 -0.05 -3.31 -11.01
N ARG A 151 -0.15 -2.42 -12.01
CA ARG A 151 0.02 -2.77 -13.43
C ARG A 151 1.41 -3.30 -13.75
N ARG A 152 2.46 -2.79 -13.08
CA ARG A 152 3.84 -3.30 -13.22
C ARG A 152 3.99 -4.77 -12.81
N ARG A 153 3.08 -5.31 -12.00
CA ARG A 153 3.02 -6.75 -11.67
C ARG A 153 2.26 -7.58 -12.72
N GLY A 154 1.91 -7.00 -13.88
CA GLY A 154 1.15 -7.68 -14.93
C GLY A 154 -0.34 -7.84 -14.63
N VAL A 155 -0.87 -7.08 -13.66
CA VAL A 155 -2.28 -7.13 -13.27
C VAL A 155 -3.12 -6.24 -14.19
N ASP A 156 -4.19 -6.81 -14.74
CA ASP A 156 -5.19 -6.07 -15.49
C ASP A 156 -6.24 -5.46 -14.55
N VAL A 157 -6.21 -4.13 -14.39
CA VAL A 157 -7.05 -3.40 -13.44
C VAL A 157 -8.38 -3.03 -14.10
N MET A 158 -9.46 -3.65 -13.62
CA MET A 158 -10.79 -3.54 -14.23
C MET A 158 -11.64 -2.39 -13.70
N ALA A 159 -11.51 -2.08 -12.42
CA ALA A 159 -12.32 -1.09 -11.74
C ALA A 159 -11.67 -0.62 -10.45
N LEU A 160 -12.10 0.53 -9.95
CA LEU A 160 -11.83 1.01 -8.60
C LEU A 160 -13.09 0.84 -7.76
N ALA A 161 -12.99 0.19 -6.61
CA ALA A 161 -14.10 0.00 -5.70
C ALA A 161 -13.92 0.80 -4.40
N PHE A 162 -15.03 1.28 -3.85
CA PHE A 162 -15.07 2.03 -2.61
C PHE A 162 -16.12 1.48 -1.65
N GLY A 163 -15.75 1.39 -0.36
CA GLY A 163 -16.64 0.92 0.70
C GLY A 163 -17.55 2.00 1.28
N ASP A 164 -18.02 2.98 0.49
CA ASP A 164 -18.93 4.00 1.03
C ASP A 164 -20.33 3.43 1.17
N LEU A 165 -20.95 3.61 2.35
CA LEU A 165 -22.33 3.17 2.58
C LEU A 165 -23.35 4.22 2.13
N HIS A 166 -23.17 5.49 2.53
CA HIS A 166 -24.13 6.59 2.30
C HIS A 166 -23.51 7.99 2.07
N LEU A 167 -22.22 8.07 1.69
CA LEU A 167 -21.52 9.35 1.58
C LEU A 167 -21.66 9.93 0.17
N ALA A 168 -22.84 10.47 -0.16
CA ALA A 168 -23.17 10.99 -1.49
C ALA A 168 -22.21 12.08 -1.97
N ASP A 169 -21.80 13.00 -1.08
CA ASP A 169 -20.87 14.08 -1.42
C ASP A 169 -19.46 13.55 -1.75
N ILE A 170 -19.00 12.54 -1.01
CA ILE A 170 -17.71 11.88 -1.27
C ILE A 170 -17.78 11.06 -2.56
N LYS A 171 -18.91 10.39 -2.81
CA LYS A 171 -19.14 9.70 -4.08
C LYS A 171 -19.08 10.69 -5.25
N ALA A 172 -19.82 11.80 -5.18
CA ALA A 172 -19.84 12.81 -6.24
C ALA A 172 -18.45 13.41 -6.50
N TRP A 173 -17.69 13.66 -5.44
CA TRP A 173 -16.30 14.10 -5.56
C TRP A 173 -15.43 13.06 -6.28
N ARG A 174 -15.53 11.76 -5.93
CA ARG A 174 -14.78 10.68 -6.61
C ARG A 174 -15.17 10.53 -8.07
N ASP A 175 -16.46 10.55 -8.37
CA ASP A 175 -16.97 10.47 -9.75
C ASP A 175 -16.42 11.61 -10.61
N LYS A 176 -16.17 12.79 -10.03
CA LYS A 176 -15.58 13.92 -10.73
C LYS A 176 -14.05 13.82 -10.84
N ASP A 177 -13.38 13.64 -9.71
CA ASP A 177 -11.93 13.82 -9.60
C ASP A 177 -11.15 12.55 -9.97
N LEU A 178 -11.72 11.36 -9.77
CA LEU A 178 -11.08 10.08 -10.11
C LEU A 178 -11.49 9.54 -11.49
N ALA A 179 -12.51 10.11 -12.14
CA ALA A 179 -12.88 9.72 -13.51
C ALA A 179 -11.73 9.91 -14.51
N VAL A 180 -10.83 10.86 -14.25
CA VAL A 180 -9.61 11.09 -15.06
C VAL A 180 -8.64 9.90 -15.08
N LEU A 181 -8.84 8.89 -14.22
CA LEU A 181 -8.08 7.64 -14.22
C LEU A 181 -8.57 6.64 -15.27
N GLY A 182 -9.71 6.90 -15.92
CA GLY A 182 -10.24 6.08 -17.02
C GLY A 182 -10.72 4.69 -16.60
N LEU A 183 -11.01 4.48 -15.31
CA LEU A 183 -11.50 3.22 -14.76
C LEU A 183 -12.94 3.36 -14.26
N PRO A 184 -13.80 2.34 -14.42
CA PRO A 184 -15.09 2.29 -13.75
C PRO A 184 -14.94 2.46 -12.24
N LEU A 185 -15.80 3.28 -11.64
CA LEU A 185 -15.89 3.46 -10.18
C LEU A 185 -17.09 2.67 -9.66
N GLU A 186 -16.82 1.71 -8.79
CA GLU A 186 -17.79 0.79 -8.20
C GLU A 186 -17.99 1.12 -6.72
N TYR A 187 -19.23 1.02 -6.25
CA TYR A 187 -19.58 1.23 -4.85
C TYR A 187 -20.41 0.05 -4.35
N PRO A 188 -19.78 -1.09 -4.02
CA PRO A 188 -20.47 -2.37 -3.87
C PRO A 188 -21.59 -2.35 -2.82
N ILE A 189 -21.42 -1.54 -1.78
CA ILE A 189 -22.34 -1.45 -0.64
C ILE A 189 -23.11 -0.12 -0.58
N PHE A 190 -23.07 0.70 -1.62
CA PHE A 190 -23.80 1.97 -1.63
C PHE A 190 -25.31 1.67 -1.60
N HIS A 191 -26.00 2.18 -0.59
CA HIS A 191 -27.41 1.86 -0.30
C HIS A 191 -27.71 0.39 0.06
N ASP A 192 -26.71 -0.43 0.40
CA ASP A 192 -26.98 -1.79 0.90
C ASP A 192 -27.73 -1.68 2.24
N THR A 193 -28.93 -2.26 2.29
CA THR A 193 -29.66 -2.36 3.56
C THR A 193 -28.99 -3.45 4.39
N PRO A 194 -28.64 -3.25 5.67
CA PRO A 194 -28.09 -4.32 6.49
C PRO A 194 -29.11 -5.45 6.63
N GLY A 195 -28.88 -6.57 5.94
CA GLY A 195 -29.62 -7.82 6.10
C GLY A 195 -31.06 -7.82 5.58
N ARG A 196 -31.25 -8.37 4.38
CA ARG A 196 -32.35 -9.30 4.12
C ARG A 196 -31.75 -10.64 3.68
#